data_AF-W4AIC3-F1
#
_entry.id   AF-W4AIC3-F1
#
_cell.length_a   1.000
_cell.length_b   1.000
_cell.length_c   1.000
_cell.angle_alpha   90.00
_cell.angle_beta   90.00
_cell.angle_gamma   90.00
#
_symmetry.space_group_name_H-M   'P 1'
#
loop_
_entity.id
_entity.type
_entity.pdbx_description
1 polymer ?
#
loop_
_entity_poly.entity_id
_entity_poly.type
_entity_poly.pdbx_seq_one_letter_code
_entity_poly.pdbx_strand_id
1 'polypeptide(L)'
;MNTTPEPQTAISKKKRERIRMKRHSGLQRRRRKLYALLLAALIPGLGHLYLGVYRKGITFIMLLLLDISALLYFSSIGMQINVPLLIVLGLLIPIGYFYNVYDVLQAAEYMISRRRRGEAAAVSSDEGRGPNNPFRGERGIPFGLMLVAIGILLILFHQKPPWLQVVIRDYGAEFSAVVLIILGIWAAVREVLRHRKGKGKGKSL
;
A
#
# COMPACT_ATOMS: atom_id res chain seq x y z
N MET A 1 51.54 -24.73 42.52
CA MET A 1 50.10 -24.94 42.21
C MET A 1 49.58 -23.69 41.54
N ASN A 2 49.38 -23.71 40.23
CA ASN A 2 48.77 -22.60 39.50
C ASN A 2 47.71 -23.20 38.57
N THR A 3 46.44 -22.93 38.86
CA THR A 3 45.29 -23.44 38.13
C THR A 3 44.99 -22.51 36.95
N THR A 4 45.22 -23.00 35.73
CA THR A 4 44.84 -22.32 34.49
C THR A 4 43.31 -22.24 34.39
N PRO A 5 42.69 -21.06 34.19
CA PRO A 5 41.24 -20.96 34.11
C PRO A 5 40.70 -21.32 32.72
N GLU A 6 40.09 -22.51 32.64
CA GLU A 6 38.88 -22.92 31.90
C GLU A 6 38.39 -22.05 30.70
N PRO A 7 38.48 -22.55 29.45
CA PRO A 7 37.92 -21.90 28.25
C PRO A 7 36.37 -21.94 28.15
N GLN A 8 35.68 -22.71 29.02
CA GLN A 8 34.22 -22.90 28.94
C GLN A 8 33.42 -21.66 29.38
N THR A 9 34.01 -20.82 30.24
CA THR A 9 33.38 -19.59 30.75
C THR A 9 33.21 -18.52 29.67
N ALA A 10 34.13 -18.45 28.71
CA ALA A 10 34.11 -17.49 27.61
C ALA A 10 32.99 -17.78 26.59
N ILE A 11 32.74 -19.07 26.29
CA ILE A 11 31.69 -19.50 25.35
C ILE A 11 30.29 -19.21 25.92
N SER A 12 30.11 -19.41 27.23
CA SER A 12 28.87 -19.08 27.94
C SER A 12 28.57 -17.57 27.95
N LYS A 13 29.58 -16.72 28.17
CA LYS A 13 29.44 -15.26 28.11
C LYS A 13 29.06 -14.77 26.71
N LYS A 14 29.76 -15.21 25.67
CA LYS A 14 29.49 -14.83 24.27
C LYS A 14 28.09 -15.26 23.82
N LYS A 15 27.64 -16.45 24.25
CA LYS A 15 26.28 -16.95 23.99
C LYS A 15 25.22 -16.14 24.72
N ARG A 16 25.46 -15.77 25.99
CA ARG A 16 24.57 -14.90 26.79
C ARG A 16 24.44 -13.49 26.20
N GLU A 17 25.53 -12.90 25.69
CA GLU A 17 25.48 -11.60 25.01
C GLU A 17 24.68 -11.63 23.72
N ARG A 18 24.85 -12.67 22.87
CA ARG A 18 24.04 -12.84 21.66
C ARG A 18 22.54 -12.97 21.96
N ILE A 19 22.17 -13.64 23.05
CA ILE A 19 20.77 -13.76 23.50
C ILE A 19 20.24 -12.40 24.01
N ARG A 20 21.07 -11.62 24.71
CA ARG A 20 20.72 -10.28 25.21
C ARG A 20 20.56 -9.27 24.08
N MET A 21 21.41 -9.32 23.05
CA MET A 21 21.26 -8.50 21.83
C MET A 21 19.98 -8.84 21.05
N LYS A 22 19.59 -10.12 20.99
CA LYS A 22 18.33 -10.55 20.32
C LYS A 22 17.06 -10.00 21.00
N ARG A 23 17.08 -9.66 22.29
CA ARG A 23 15.91 -9.11 23.01
C ARG A 23 15.63 -7.64 22.67
N HIS A 24 16.64 -6.84 22.39
CA HIS A 24 16.46 -5.40 22.12
C HIS A 24 15.79 -5.10 20.77
N SER A 25 15.85 -6.02 19.80
CA SER A 25 15.19 -5.85 18.50
C SER A 25 13.65 -5.96 18.56
N GLY A 26 13.10 -6.59 19.61
CA GLY A 26 11.66 -6.76 19.81
C GLY A 26 10.92 -5.45 20.11
N LEU A 27 11.56 -4.52 20.83
CA LEU A 27 10.99 -3.21 21.18
C LEU A 27 10.92 -2.28 19.97
N GLN A 28 11.98 -2.25 19.15
CA GLN A 28 11.98 -1.50 17.89
C GLN A 28 10.93 -2.04 16.91
N ARG A 29 10.64 -3.35 16.96
CA ARG A 29 9.61 -3.99 16.13
C ARG A 29 8.18 -3.55 16.52
N ARG A 30 7.87 -3.43 17.82
CA ARG A 30 6.59 -2.86 18.28
C ARG A 30 6.47 -1.39 17.88
N ARG A 31 7.54 -0.61 18.06
CA ARG A 31 7.57 0.81 17.67
C ARG A 31 7.32 1.03 16.18
N ARG A 32 7.97 0.27 15.29
CA ARG A 32 7.72 0.36 13.84
C ARG A 32 6.27 0.05 13.46
N LYS A 33 5.64 -0.93 14.11
CA LYS A 33 4.21 -1.23 13.91
C LYS A 33 3.32 -0.08 14.39
N LEU A 34 3.62 0.50 15.57
CA LEU A 34 2.88 1.63 16.11
C LEU A 34 3.03 2.87 15.23
N TYR A 35 4.23 3.19 14.73
CA TYR A 35 4.40 4.32 13.82
C TYR A 35 3.72 4.10 12.47
N ALA A 36 3.80 2.90 11.89
CA ALA A 36 3.08 2.60 10.66
C ALA A 36 1.56 2.73 10.84
N LEU A 37 1.03 2.27 11.98
CA LEU A 37 -0.38 2.40 12.33
C LEU A 37 -0.78 3.87 12.57
N LEU A 38 0.02 4.63 13.32
CA LEU A 38 -0.20 6.05 13.57
C LEU A 38 -0.16 6.88 12.27
N LEU A 39 0.78 6.60 11.36
CA LEU A 39 0.86 7.30 10.08
C LEU A 39 -0.27 6.89 9.13
N ALA A 40 -0.65 5.61 9.09
CA ALA A 40 -1.81 5.17 8.32
C ALA A 40 -3.12 5.78 8.85
N ALA A 41 -3.20 6.00 10.17
CA ALA A 41 -4.34 6.63 10.82
C ALA A 41 -4.41 8.14 10.57
N LEU A 42 -3.25 8.81 10.48
CA LEU A 42 -3.19 10.25 10.29
C LEU A 42 -3.41 10.64 8.82
N ILE A 43 -2.75 9.96 7.88
CA ILE A 43 -2.84 10.29 6.45
C ILE A 43 -2.79 9.00 5.61
N PRO A 44 -3.86 8.68 4.86
CA PRO A 44 -3.85 7.55 3.95
C PRO A 44 -2.68 7.58 2.95
N GLY A 45 -1.98 6.45 2.79
CA GLY A 45 -0.80 6.31 1.92
C GLY A 45 0.56 6.64 2.56
N LEU A 46 0.62 7.36 3.69
CA LEU A 46 1.91 7.65 4.36
C LEU A 46 2.54 6.43 5.06
N GLY A 47 1.72 5.46 5.49
CA GLY A 47 2.22 4.23 6.10
C GLY A 47 3.14 3.41 5.17
N HIS A 48 2.84 3.39 3.87
CA HIS A 48 3.70 2.73 2.88
C HIS A 48 5.00 3.51 2.63
N LEU A 49 4.94 4.85 2.68
CA LEU A 49 6.12 5.71 2.55
C LEU A 49 7.11 5.47 3.70
N TYR A 50 6.59 5.32 4.92
CA TYR A 50 7.39 5.05 6.12
C TYR A 50 8.06 3.67 6.10
N LEU A 51 7.40 2.67 5.50
CA LEU A 51 7.97 1.35 5.29
C LEU A 51 8.98 1.29 4.12
N GLY A 52 9.24 2.42 3.44
CA GLY A 52 10.13 2.50 2.27
C GLY A 52 9.50 1.97 0.98
N VAL A 53 8.18 1.74 0.95
CA VAL A 53 7.43 1.27 -0.22
C VAL A 53 6.81 2.46 -0.95
N TYR A 54 7.68 3.32 -1.50
CA TYR A 54 7.29 4.63 -2.02
C TYR A 54 6.25 4.58 -3.13
N ARG A 55 6.36 3.64 -4.08
CA ARG A 55 5.45 3.55 -5.22
C ARG A 55 4.00 3.32 -4.80
N LYS A 56 3.78 2.40 -3.86
CA LYS A 56 2.44 2.11 -3.36
C LYS A 56 1.87 3.30 -2.60
N GLY A 57 2.66 3.92 -1.72
CA GLY A 57 2.23 5.09 -0.95
C GLY A 57 1.83 6.26 -1.84
N ILE A 58 2.69 6.63 -2.80
CA ILE A 58 2.43 7.72 -3.74
C ILE A 58 1.21 7.41 -4.62
N THR A 59 1.07 6.18 -5.10
CA THR A 59 -0.12 5.77 -5.89
C THR A 59 -1.40 5.94 -5.07
N PHE A 60 -1.38 5.52 -3.80
CA PHE A 60 -2.54 5.62 -2.94
C PHE A 60 -2.94 7.08 -2.68
N ILE A 61 -1.96 7.95 -2.42
CA ILE A 61 -2.18 9.40 -2.23
C ILE A 61 -2.76 10.01 -3.50
N MET A 62 -2.19 9.70 -4.68
CA MET A 62 -2.67 10.22 -5.96
C MET A 62 -4.10 9.75 -6.29
N LEU A 63 -4.41 8.48 -6.02
CA LEU A 63 -5.76 7.94 -6.21
C LEU A 63 -6.77 8.57 -5.26
N LEU A 64 -6.40 8.80 -4.00
CA LEU A 64 -7.26 9.48 -3.03
C LEU A 64 -7.51 10.94 -3.43
N LEU A 65 -6.47 11.66 -3.86
CA LEU A 65 -6.62 13.03 -4.36
C LEU A 65 -7.53 13.06 -5.58
N LEU A 66 -7.38 12.09 -6.48
CA LEU A 66 -8.23 11.96 -7.66
C LEU A 66 -9.69 11.70 -7.28
N ASP A 67 -9.93 10.80 -6.33
CA ASP A 67 -11.27 10.48 -5.84
C ASP A 67 -11.94 11.70 -5.19
N ILE A 68 -11.22 12.40 -4.30
CA ILE A 68 -11.72 13.64 -3.68
C ILE A 68 -11.96 14.72 -4.74
N SER A 69 -11.05 14.89 -5.70
CA SER A 69 -11.21 15.87 -6.78
C SER A 69 -12.43 15.55 -7.65
N ALA A 70 -12.64 14.28 -7.99
CA ALA A 70 -13.81 13.81 -8.71
C ALA A 70 -15.08 14.06 -7.88
N LEU A 71 -15.07 13.72 -6.59
CA LEU A 71 -16.20 13.94 -5.68
C LEU A 71 -16.59 15.42 -5.62
N LEU A 72 -15.62 16.32 -5.46
CA LEU A 72 -15.85 17.77 -5.45
C LEU A 72 -16.38 18.27 -6.79
N TYR A 73 -15.84 17.75 -7.90
CA TYR A 73 -16.28 18.12 -9.25
C TYR A 73 -17.74 17.70 -9.50
N PHE A 74 -18.09 16.44 -9.24
CA PHE A 74 -19.45 15.93 -9.41
C PHE A 74 -20.44 16.55 -8.43
N SER A 75 -20.00 16.88 -7.21
CA SER A 75 -20.83 17.57 -6.22
C SER A 75 -21.17 18.99 -6.68
N SER A 76 -20.23 19.68 -7.33
CA SER A 76 -20.39 21.07 -7.79
C SER A 76 -21.36 21.24 -8.97
N ILE A 77 -21.66 20.20 -9.75
CA ILE A 77 -22.41 20.33 -11.01
C ILE A 77 -23.94 20.24 -10.83
N GLY A 78 -24.42 19.81 -9.66
CA GLY A 78 -25.84 19.90 -9.30
C GLY A 78 -26.36 18.63 -8.63
N MET A 79 -27.03 18.82 -7.50
CA MET A 79 -27.50 17.78 -6.57
C MET A 79 -28.45 16.71 -7.13
N GLN A 80 -28.88 16.78 -8.40
CA GLN A 80 -29.95 15.91 -8.91
C GLN A 80 -29.51 14.87 -9.96
N ILE A 81 -28.45 15.11 -10.73
CA ILE A 81 -28.17 14.27 -11.93
C ILE A 81 -27.24 13.08 -11.62
N ASN A 82 -26.37 13.17 -10.61
CA ASN A 82 -25.30 12.17 -10.36
C ASN A 82 -25.28 11.61 -8.93
N VAL A 83 -26.43 11.59 -8.24
CA VAL A 83 -26.53 11.13 -6.83
C VAL A 83 -25.93 9.72 -6.63
N PRO A 84 -26.20 8.71 -7.48
CA PRO A 84 -25.63 7.37 -7.29
C PRO A 84 -24.10 7.34 -7.38
N LEU A 85 -23.51 8.10 -8.32
CA LEU A 85 -22.07 8.17 -8.50
C LEU A 85 -21.40 8.87 -7.30
N LEU A 86 -22.00 9.95 -6.80
CA LEU A 86 -21.54 10.64 -5.60
C LEU A 86 -21.55 9.73 -4.37
N ILE A 87 -22.59 8.90 -4.21
CA ILE A 87 -22.64 7.92 -3.12
C ILE A 87 -21.48 6.91 -3.25
N VAL A 88 -21.22 6.41 -4.46
CA VAL A 88 -20.13 5.45 -4.69
C VAL A 88 -18.75 6.06 -4.43
N LEU A 89 -18.47 7.26 -4.92
CA LEU A 89 -17.21 7.99 -4.65
C LEU A 89 -17.09 8.32 -3.15
N GLY A 90 -18.17 8.78 -2.52
CA GLY A 90 -18.19 9.06 -1.08
C GLY A 90 -17.93 7.82 -0.23
N LEU A 91 -18.43 6.65 -0.66
CA LEU A 91 -18.18 5.36 -0.02
C LEU A 91 -16.76 4.83 -0.31
N LEU A 92 -16.14 5.25 -1.41
CA LEU A 92 -14.78 4.85 -1.76
C LEU A 92 -13.75 5.40 -0.76
N ILE A 93 -14.00 6.56 -0.17
CA ILE A 93 -13.13 7.16 0.86
C ILE A 93 -12.98 6.25 2.10
N PRO A 94 -14.05 5.88 2.84
CA PRO A 94 -13.92 5.01 4.01
C PRO A 94 -13.45 3.60 3.64
N ILE A 95 -13.92 3.02 2.53
CA ILE A 95 -13.46 1.70 2.06
C ILE A 95 -11.95 1.74 1.74
N GLY A 96 -11.52 2.76 1.02
CA GLY A 96 -10.12 2.99 0.67
C GLY A 96 -9.27 3.15 1.92
N TYR A 97 -9.75 3.89 2.92
CA TYR A 97 -9.06 4.05 4.19
C TYR A 97 -8.82 2.71 4.89
N PHE A 98 -9.85 1.86 5.03
CA PHE A 98 -9.69 0.51 5.61
C PHE A 98 -8.70 -0.34 4.82
N TYR A 99 -8.77 -0.30 3.49
CA TYR A 99 -7.84 -1.01 2.62
C TYR A 99 -6.39 -0.56 2.83
N ASN A 100 -6.15 0.75 2.94
CA ASN A 100 -4.82 1.29 3.20
C ASN A 100 -4.29 0.86 4.58
N VAL A 101 -5.11 0.95 5.64
CA VAL A 101 -4.70 0.47 6.97
C VAL A 101 -4.32 -1.01 6.91
N TYR A 102 -5.11 -1.83 6.23
CA TYR A 102 -4.85 -3.26 6.06
C TYR A 102 -3.57 -3.55 5.25
N ASP A 103 -3.37 -2.89 4.11
CA ASP A 103 -2.15 -3.10 3.28
C ASP A 103 -0.89 -2.65 4.03
N VAL A 104 -0.95 -1.59 4.85
CA VAL A 104 0.18 -1.16 5.69
C VAL A 104 0.48 -2.20 6.78
N LEU A 105 -0.55 -2.74 7.44
CA LEU A 105 -0.39 -3.79 8.45
C LEU A 105 0.25 -5.05 7.86
N GLN A 106 -0.25 -5.49 6.70
CA GLN A 106 0.33 -6.63 5.98
C GLN A 106 1.76 -6.37 5.50
N ALA A 107 2.04 -5.19 4.95
CA ALA A 107 3.38 -4.82 4.50
C ALA A 107 4.37 -4.82 5.67
N ALA A 108 3.98 -4.28 6.82
CA ALA A 108 4.79 -4.30 8.03
C ALA A 108 5.07 -5.73 8.52
N GLU A 109 4.05 -6.60 8.51
CA GLU A 109 4.18 -8.02 8.87
C GLU A 109 5.10 -8.77 7.91
N TYR A 110 4.90 -8.58 6.61
CA TYR A 110 5.71 -9.18 5.55
C TYR A 110 7.19 -8.82 5.70
N MET A 111 7.52 -7.54 5.92
CA MET A 111 8.91 -7.10 6.11
C MET A 111 9.59 -7.79 7.28
N ILE A 112 8.87 -8.00 8.38
CA ILE A 112 9.42 -8.72 9.54
C ILE A 112 9.74 -10.17 9.17
N SER A 113 8.83 -10.87 8.51
CA SER A 113 9.00 -12.28 8.17
C SER A 113 10.22 -12.50 7.28
N ARG A 114 10.43 -11.58 6.32
CA ARG A 114 11.55 -11.62 5.38
C ARG A 114 12.88 -11.29 6.05
N ARG A 115 12.90 -10.34 6.99
CA ARG A 115 14.12 -9.99 7.74
C ARG A 115 14.52 -11.07 8.74
N ARG A 116 13.58 -11.83 9.30
CA ARG A 116 13.93 -13.03 10.10
C ARG A 116 14.63 -14.11 9.27
N ARG A 117 14.17 -14.35 8.05
CA ARG A 117 14.85 -15.26 7.11
C ARG A 117 16.19 -14.69 6.63
N GLY A 118 16.25 -13.39 6.36
CA GLY A 118 17.47 -12.69 5.97
C GLY A 118 18.52 -12.64 7.09
N GLU A 119 18.12 -12.45 8.35
CA GLU A 119 19.01 -12.49 9.51
C GLU A 119 19.49 -13.92 9.81
N ALA A 120 18.66 -14.94 9.58
CA ALA A 120 19.10 -16.34 9.67
C ALA A 120 20.11 -16.69 8.56
N ALA A 121 19.94 -16.18 7.35
CA ALA A 121 20.85 -16.36 6.23
C ALA A 121 22.12 -15.46 6.28
N ALA A 122 22.02 -14.28 6.91
CA ALA A 122 23.14 -13.36 7.11
C ALA A 122 24.04 -13.81 8.27
N VAL A 123 23.49 -14.51 9.28
CA VAL A 123 24.30 -15.18 10.31
C VAL A 123 25.18 -16.29 9.71
N SER A 124 24.85 -16.79 8.52
CA SER A 124 25.65 -17.76 7.76
C SER A 124 26.48 -17.14 6.62
N SER A 125 26.40 -15.84 6.35
CA SER A 125 27.10 -15.21 5.21
C SER A 125 27.74 -13.89 5.65
N ASP A 126 29.04 -13.94 5.95
CA ASP A 126 29.89 -12.81 6.33
C ASP A 126 30.39 -12.05 5.09
N GLU A 127 29.52 -11.44 4.31
CA GLU A 127 29.97 -10.49 3.27
C GLU A 127 29.07 -9.26 3.14
N GLY A 128 29.75 -8.11 3.06
CA GLY A 128 29.20 -6.77 3.07
C GLY A 128 28.24 -6.52 1.91
N ARG A 129 27.04 -6.04 2.24
CA ARG A 129 26.04 -5.63 1.25
C ARG A 129 25.93 -4.11 1.27
N GLY A 130 26.46 -3.48 0.23
CA GLY A 130 26.38 -2.03 0.00
C GLY A 130 24.94 -1.50 -0.03
N PRO A 131 24.76 -0.17 0.08
CA PRO A 131 23.46 0.46 0.24
C PRO A 131 22.52 0.11 -0.92
N ASN A 132 21.46 -0.62 -0.60
CA ASN A 132 20.38 -0.92 -1.55
C ASN A 132 19.64 0.38 -1.87
N ASN A 133 19.89 0.98 -3.04
CA ASN A 133 19.06 2.06 -3.55
C ASN A 133 17.64 1.51 -3.84
N PRO A 134 16.60 1.98 -3.13
CA PRO A 134 15.25 1.42 -3.22
C PRO A 134 14.55 1.66 -4.58
N PHE A 135 15.17 2.44 -5.47
CA PHE A 135 14.59 2.86 -6.76
C PHE A 135 15.18 2.18 -8.00
N ARG A 136 16.21 1.33 -7.85
CA ARG A 136 17.04 0.86 -8.98
C ARG A 136 16.46 -0.33 -9.77
N GLY A 137 15.46 -1.03 -9.22
CA GLY A 137 15.18 -2.42 -9.61
C GLY A 137 14.28 -2.66 -10.83
N GLU A 138 13.11 -2.03 -10.95
CA GLU A 138 12.11 -2.55 -11.91
C GLU A 138 11.20 -1.44 -12.46
N ARG A 139 11.15 -1.24 -13.78
CA ARG A 139 10.03 -0.62 -14.52
C ARG A 139 9.53 0.74 -13.97
N GLY A 140 10.39 1.75 -13.93
CA GLY A 140 10.03 3.12 -13.51
C GLY A 140 9.17 3.91 -14.52
N ILE A 141 9.31 3.63 -15.82
CA ILE A 141 8.61 4.35 -16.90
C ILE A 141 7.07 4.25 -16.79
N PRO A 142 6.45 3.06 -16.67
CA PRO A 142 4.98 2.98 -16.58
C PRO A 142 4.44 3.61 -15.29
N PHE A 143 5.21 3.57 -14.20
CA PHE A 143 4.84 4.24 -12.96
C PHE A 143 4.83 5.77 -13.12
N GLY A 144 5.86 6.33 -13.75
CA GLY A 144 5.91 7.76 -14.07
C GLY A 144 4.79 8.19 -15.01
N LEU A 145 4.53 7.42 -16.08
CA LEU A 145 3.44 7.69 -17.02
C LEU A 145 2.08 7.68 -16.32
N MET A 146 1.83 6.71 -15.45
CA MET A 146 0.62 6.64 -14.64
C MET A 146 0.48 7.88 -13.75
N LEU A 147 1.57 8.35 -13.15
CA LEU A 147 1.59 9.54 -12.32
C LEU A 147 1.22 10.80 -13.09
N VAL A 148 1.79 10.95 -14.29
CA VAL A 148 1.48 12.04 -15.22
C VAL A 148 0.02 11.99 -15.65
N ALA A 149 -0.49 10.81 -16.01
CA ALA A 149 -1.89 10.64 -16.40
C ALA A 149 -2.86 11.04 -15.28
N ILE A 150 -2.61 10.61 -14.03
CA ILE A 150 -3.43 10.99 -12.88
C ILE A 150 -3.32 12.50 -12.60
N GLY A 151 -2.11 13.07 -12.70
CA GLY A 151 -1.88 14.51 -12.53
C GLY A 151 -2.63 15.36 -13.57
N ILE A 152 -2.60 14.95 -14.85
CA ILE A 152 -3.37 15.59 -15.92
C ILE A 152 -4.88 15.50 -15.61
N LEU A 153 -5.36 14.34 -15.19
CA LEU A 153 -6.78 14.15 -14.86
C LEU A 153 -7.22 15.04 -13.69
N LEU A 154 -6.38 15.19 -12.66
CA LEU A 154 -6.61 16.11 -11.55
C LEU A 154 -6.72 17.56 -12.01
N ILE A 155 -5.80 18.01 -12.87
CA ILE A 155 -5.83 19.37 -13.42
C ILE A 155 -7.10 19.56 -14.24
N LEU A 156 -7.47 18.57 -15.06
CA LEU A 156 -8.66 18.63 -15.90
C LEU A 156 -9.95 18.75 -15.08
N PHE A 157 -10.08 17.98 -13.99
CA PHE A 157 -11.21 18.14 -13.06
C PHE A 157 -11.17 19.47 -12.30
N HIS A 158 -9.99 19.96 -11.94
CA HIS A 158 -9.85 21.23 -11.23
C HIS A 158 -10.21 22.43 -12.10
N GLN A 159 -9.83 22.44 -13.38
CA GLN A 159 -10.08 23.56 -14.30
C GLN A 159 -11.54 23.67 -14.76
N LYS A 160 -12.40 22.68 -14.45
CA LYS A 160 -13.82 22.63 -14.83
C LYS A 160 -14.09 23.12 -16.27
N PRO A 161 -13.44 22.55 -17.30
CA PRO A 161 -13.50 23.10 -18.64
C PRO A 161 -14.96 23.15 -19.16
N PRO A 162 -15.36 24.23 -19.87
CA PRO A 162 -16.76 24.45 -20.26
C PRO A 162 -17.36 23.32 -21.11
N TRP A 163 -16.56 22.73 -22.00
CA TRP A 163 -17.00 21.61 -22.85
C TRP A 163 -17.37 20.37 -22.02
N LEU A 164 -16.66 20.11 -20.92
CA LEU A 164 -16.93 18.97 -20.05
C LEU A 164 -18.23 19.19 -19.26
N GLN A 165 -18.53 20.44 -18.90
CA GLN A 165 -19.79 20.78 -18.25
C GLN A 165 -20.99 20.57 -19.18
N VAL A 166 -20.88 20.95 -20.45
CA VAL A 166 -21.95 20.72 -21.45
C VAL A 166 -22.20 19.23 -21.66
N VAL A 167 -21.13 18.44 -21.85
CA VAL A 167 -21.24 16.98 -22.00
C VAL A 167 -21.88 16.34 -20.76
N ILE A 168 -21.50 16.77 -19.55
CA ILE A 168 -22.05 16.20 -18.32
C ILE A 168 -23.47 16.70 -18.04
N ARG A 169 -23.84 17.90 -18.46
CA ARG A 169 -25.21 18.38 -18.27
C ARG A 169 -26.20 17.61 -19.15
N ASP A 170 -25.83 17.37 -20.40
CA ASP A 170 -26.73 16.78 -21.38
C ASP A 170 -26.66 15.23 -21.39
N TYR A 171 -25.52 14.64 -20.98
CA TYR A 171 -25.31 13.17 -20.95
C TYR A 171 -24.89 12.61 -19.58
N GLY A 172 -24.88 13.41 -18.50
CA GLY A 172 -24.29 13.01 -17.21
C GLY A 172 -24.98 11.82 -16.53
N ALA A 173 -26.31 11.79 -16.55
CA ALA A 173 -27.07 10.68 -15.94
C ALA A 173 -26.82 9.36 -16.68
N GLU A 174 -26.86 9.39 -18.01
CA GLU A 174 -26.64 8.20 -18.84
C GLU A 174 -25.18 7.73 -18.73
N PHE A 175 -24.22 8.65 -18.79
CA PHE A 175 -22.80 8.34 -18.68
C PHE A 175 -22.46 7.75 -17.31
N SER A 176 -22.94 8.35 -16.22
CA SER A 176 -22.69 7.84 -14.87
C SER A 176 -23.34 6.47 -14.65
N ALA A 177 -24.56 6.24 -15.15
CA ALA A 177 -25.22 4.94 -15.09
C ALA A 177 -24.43 3.86 -15.85
N VAL A 178 -23.99 4.16 -17.08
CA VAL A 178 -23.16 3.25 -17.88
C VAL A 178 -21.84 2.95 -17.17
N VAL A 179 -21.17 3.96 -16.62
CA VAL A 179 -19.93 3.79 -15.85
C VAL A 179 -20.16 2.90 -14.62
N LEU A 180 -21.24 3.11 -13.87
CA LEU A 180 -21.57 2.29 -12.69
C LEU A 180 -21.89 0.84 -13.07
N ILE A 181 -22.61 0.61 -14.17
CA ILE A 181 -22.88 -0.73 -14.68
C ILE A 181 -21.57 -1.42 -15.09
N ILE A 182 -20.71 -0.75 -15.84
CA ILE A 182 -19.41 -1.28 -16.24
C ILE A 182 -18.56 -1.60 -15.01
N LEU A 183 -18.50 -0.68 -14.03
CA LEU A 183 -17.74 -0.87 -12.80
C LEU A 183 -18.27 -2.05 -11.97
N GLY A 184 -19.60 -2.18 -11.89
CA GLY A 184 -20.29 -3.29 -11.21
C GLY A 184 -20.03 -4.64 -11.87
N ILE A 185 -20.17 -4.71 -13.20
CA ILE A 185 -19.87 -5.93 -13.98
C ILE A 185 -18.40 -6.30 -13.81
N TRP A 186 -17.50 -5.32 -13.90
CA TRP A 186 -16.06 -5.56 -13.72
C TRP A 186 -15.75 -6.10 -12.31
N ALA A 187 -16.34 -5.51 -11.27
CA ALA A 187 -16.19 -5.99 -9.90
C ALA A 187 -16.71 -7.42 -9.72
N ALA A 188 -17.89 -7.74 -10.28
CA ALA A 188 -18.50 -9.06 -10.23
C ALA A 188 -17.64 -10.11 -10.97
N VAL A 189 -17.21 -9.81 -12.20
CA VAL A 189 -16.34 -10.70 -13.00
C VAL A 189 -15.02 -10.93 -12.28
N ARG A 190 -14.42 -9.89 -11.71
CA ARG A 190 -13.18 -10.00 -10.94
C ARG A 190 -13.33 -10.93 -9.74
N GLU A 191 -14.46 -10.86 -9.03
CA GLU A 191 -14.72 -11.72 -7.88
C GLU A 191 -14.94 -13.18 -8.30
N VAL A 192 -15.72 -13.42 -9.36
CA VAL A 192 -15.93 -14.77 -9.92
C VAL A 192 -14.60 -15.39 -10.40
N LEU A 193 -13.74 -14.61 -11.06
CA LEU A 193 -12.42 -15.07 -11.50
C LEU A 193 -11.49 -15.39 -10.32
N ARG A 194 -11.56 -14.62 -9.22
CA ARG A 194 -10.80 -14.90 -7.99
C ARG A 194 -11.23 -16.22 -7.35
N HIS A 195 -12.53 -16.51 -7.29
CA HIS A 195 -13.04 -17.76 -6.75
C HIS A 195 -12.65 -18.98 -7.61
N ARG A 196 -12.66 -18.86 -8.95
CA ARG A 196 -12.24 -19.96 -9.84
C ARG A 196 -10.75 -20.29 -9.69
N LYS A 197 -9.89 -19.28 -9.50
CA LYS A 197 -8.44 -19.49 -9.34
C LYS A 197 -8.08 -20.21 -8.03
N GLY A 198 -8.93 -20.12 -7.00
CA GLY A 198 -8.77 -20.85 -5.74
C GLY A 198 -9.08 -22.35 -5.83
N LYS A 199 -10.05 -22.77 -6.66
CA LYS A 199 -10.45 -24.18 -6.80
C LYS A 199 -9.51 -25.03 -7.66
N GLY A 200 -8.65 -24.42 -8.47
CA GLY A 200 -7.70 -25.15 -9.35
C GLY A 200 -6.47 -25.72 -8.66
N LYS A 201 -6.14 -25.30 -7.43
CA LYS A 201 -4.95 -25.78 -6.67
C LYS A 201 -5.20 -26.98 -5.76
N GLY A 202 -6.45 -27.43 -5.63
CA GLY A 202 -6.83 -28.54 -4.73
C GLY A 202 -7.01 -29.91 -5.41
N LYS A 203 -6.64 -30.05 -6.69
CA LYS A 203 -6.84 -31.30 -7.47
C LYS A 203 -5.54 -31.94 -7.99
N SER A 204 -4.39 -31.56 -7.43
CA SER A 204 -3.11 -32.25 -7.70
C SER A 204 -2.46 -32.70 -6.39
N LEU A 205 -3.17 -33.56 -5.66
CA LEU A 205 -2.64 -34.39 -4.59
C LEU A 205 -3.24 -35.78 -4.79
#